data_AF-A0A377W1T7-F1
#
_entry.id   AF-A0A377W1T7-F1
#
_cell.length_a   1.000
_cell.length_b   1.000
_cell.length_c   1.000
_cell.angle_alpha   90.00
_cell.angle_beta   90.00
_cell.angle_gamma   90.00
#
_symmetry.space_group_name_H-M   'P 1'
#
loop_
_entity.id
_entity.type
_entity.pdbx_description
1 polymer ?
#
loop_
_entity_poly.entity_id
_entity_poly.type
_entity_poly.pdbx_seq_one_letter_code
_entity_poly.pdbx_strand_id
1 'polypeptide(L)' 'METVGIPLHWGFEGVARKGYIANTLTPNVGDSNSQTPEYKAFLVNIEKA' A
#
# COMPACT_ATOMS: atom_id res chain seq x y z
N MET A 1 5.89 -4.56 18.52
CA MET A 1 5.69 -4.02 17.15
C MET A 1 4.65 -4.89 16.49
N GLU A 2 3.53 -4.31 16.10
CA GLU A 2 2.52 -5.00 15.31
C GLU A 2 2.68 -4.60 13.83
N THR A 3 2.23 -5.44 12.91
CA THR A 3 2.31 -5.19 11.46
C THR A 3 0.91 -5.16 10.88
N VAL A 4 0.61 -4.13 10.09
CA VAL A 4 -0.65 -4.00 9.35
C VAL A 4 -0.45 -4.51 7.93
N GLY A 5 -1.17 -5.57 7.55
CA GLY A 5 -1.16 -6.12 6.20
C GLY A 5 -2.24 -5.48 5.32
N ILE A 6 -1.88 -5.03 4.11
CA ILE A 6 -2.79 -4.38 3.15
C ILE A 6 -2.71 -5.10 1.80
N PRO A 7 -3.74 -5.85 1.38
CA PRO A 7 -3.79 -6.46 0.05
C PRO A 7 -3.97 -5.41 -1.06
N LEU A 8 -3.44 -5.68 -2.26
CA LEU A 8 -3.36 -4.71 -3.37
C LEU A 8 -4.38 -4.92 -4.51
N HIS A 9 -5.41 -5.74 -4.29
CA HIS A 9 -6.28 -6.23 -5.38
C HIS A 9 -7.55 -5.41 -5.63
N TRP A 10 -7.77 -4.32 -4.88
CA TRP A 10 -8.94 -3.44 -5.05
C TRP A 10 -8.60 -2.12 -5.71
N GLY A 11 -9.61 -1.51 -6.34
CA GLY A 11 -9.52 -0.21 -6.99
C GLY A 11 -10.89 0.37 -7.30
N PHE A 12 -10.93 1.39 -8.16
CA PHE A 12 -12.15 2.14 -8.51
C PHE A 12 -12.87 1.61 -9.75
N GLU A 13 -12.24 0.70 -10.50
CA GLU A 13 -12.76 0.10 -11.74
C GLU A 13 -12.71 -1.43 -11.65
N GLY A 14 -13.73 -2.11 -12.17
CA GLY A 14 -13.85 -3.56 -12.20
C GLY A 14 -15.22 -4.08 -11.75
N VAL A 15 -15.37 -5.41 -11.74
CA VAL A 15 -16.62 -6.10 -11.34
C VAL A 15 -16.67 -6.47 -9.85
N ALA A 16 -15.54 -6.39 -9.16
CA ALA A 16 -15.47 -6.58 -7.71
C ALA A 16 -16.04 -5.35 -6.97
N ARG A 17 -16.21 -5.45 -5.65
CA ARG A 17 -16.58 -4.28 -4.83
C ARG A 17 -15.51 -3.19 -4.95
N LYS A 18 -15.94 -1.94 -5.12
CA LYS A 18 -15.04 -0.77 -5.15
C LYS A 18 -14.24 -0.69 -3.85
N GLY A 19 -12.99 -0.29 -3.97
CA GLY A 19 -12.09 -0.03 -2.85
C GLY A 19 -11.06 1.04 -3.20
N TYR A 20 -9.98 1.08 -2.43
CA TYR A 20 -8.89 2.05 -2.60
C TYR A 20 -7.63 1.35 -3.11
N ILE A 21 -6.83 2.08 -3.90
CA ILE A 21 -5.52 1.61 -4.37
C ILE A 21 -4.55 1.60 -3.20
N ALA A 22 -3.95 0.45 -2.88
CA ALA A 22 -3.02 0.31 -1.74
C ALA A 22 -1.80 1.25 -1.83
N ASN A 23 -1.30 1.51 -3.05
CA ASN A 23 -0.17 2.40 -3.30
C ASN A 23 -0.46 3.89 -3.03
N THR A 24 -1.69 4.26 -2.66
CA THR A 24 -1.95 5.59 -2.07
C THR A 24 -1.18 5.80 -0.75
N LEU A 25 -0.77 4.72 -0.09
CA LEU A 25 -0.07 4.75 1.21
C LEU A 25 1.45 4.58 1.08
N THR A 26 1.95 4.03 -0.02
CA THR A 26 3.35 3.65 -0.16
C THR A 26 4.26 4.87 -0.41
N PRO A 27 5.47 4.90 0.15
CA PRO A 27 6.42 5.99 -0.11
C PRO A 27 6.96 5.95 -1.55
N ASN A 28 7.37 7.10 -2.06
CA ASN A 28 8.08 7.21 -3.33
C ASN A 28 9.61 7.23 -3.12
N VAL A 29 10.13 6.10 -2.62
CA VAL A 29 11.56 5.85 -2.43
C VAL A 29 11.87 4.45 -2.93
N GLY A 30 13.07 4.23 -3.46
CA GLY A 30 13.49 2.94 -4.01
C GLY A 30 14.86 2.51 -3.51
N ASP A 31 15.20 1.25 -3.79
CA ASP A 31 16.51 0.70 -3.44
C ASP A 31 17.66 1.45 -4.15
N SER A 32 18.82 1.50 -3.52
CA SER A 32 19.97 2.28 -4.02
C SER A 32 20.57 1.77 -5.33
N ASN A 33 20.32 0.52 -5.72
CA ASN A 33 20.92 -0.08 -6.92
C ASN A 33 19.99 0.04 -8.13
N SER A 34 18.73 -0.38 -7.99
CA SER A 34 17.78 -0.50 -9.11
C SER A 34 16.61 0.48 -9.05
N GLN A 35 16.51 1.26 -7.97
CA GLN A 35 15.38 2.15 -7.70
C GLN A 35 14.03 1.39 -7.59
N THR A 36 14.06 0.09 -7.26
CA THR A 36 12.87 -0.71 -6.99
C THR A 36 12.17 -0.12 -5.75
N PRO A 37 10.88 0.27 -5.86
CA PRO A 37 10.19 0.97 -4.77
C PRO A 37 10.06 0.18 -3.47
N GLU A 38 10.12 0.89 -2.34
CA GLU A 38 9.98 0.34 -1.00
C GLU A 38 8.51 0.13 -0.61
N TYR A 39 7.91 -0.94 -1.13
CA TYR A 39 6.48 -1.27 -0.90
C TYR A 39 6.24 -2.37 0.14
N LYS A 40 7.30 -2.91 0.75
CA LYS A 40 7.21 -4.09 1.64
C LYS A 40 7.35 -3.77 3.12
N ALA A 41 7.86 -2.59 3.47
CA ALA A 41 7.90 -2.11 4.85
C ALA A 41 7.81 -0.57 4.84
N PHE A 42 6.75 -0.02 5.42
CA PHE A 42 6.54 1.43 5.57
C PHE A 42 5.62 1.69 6.77
N LEU A 43 5.55 2.94 7.22
CA LEU A 43 4.79 3.31 8.41
C LEU A 43 3.38 3.81 8.04
N VAL A 44 2.40 3.35 8.80
CA VAL A 44 1.00 3.78 8.72
C VAL A 44 0.42 3.92 10.12
N ASN A 45 -0.68 4.67 10.24
CA ASN A 45 -1.55 4.67 11.43
C ASN A 45 -2.92 4.08 11.07
N ILE A 46 -3.62 3.52 12.05
CA ILE A 46 -4.98 2.99 11.90
C ILE A 46 -5.90 3.60 12.95
N GLU A 47 -7.06 4.08 12.51
CA GLU A 47 -8.12 4.60 13.37
C GLU A 47 -9.44 3.93 12.99
N LYS A 48 -10.39 3.89 13.94
CA LYS A 48 -11.74 3.42 13.63
C LYS A 48 -12.42 4.41 12.67
N ALA A 49 -13.09 3.86 11.66
CA ALA A 49 -13.87 4.61 10.67
C ALA A 49 -15.35 4.71 11.07
#